data_AF-A0A2D0LEG6-F1
#
_entry.id   AF-A0A2D0LEG6-F1
#
_cell.length_a   1.000
_cell.length_b   1.000
_cell.length_c   1.000
_cell.angle_alpha   90.00
_cell.angle_beta   90.00
_cell.angle_gamma   90.00
#
_symmetry.space_group_name_H-M   'P 1'
#
loop_
_entity.id
_entity.type
_entity.pdbx_description
1 polymer ?
#
loop_
_entity_poly.entity_id
_entity_poly.type
_entity_poly.pdbx_seq_one_letter_code
_entity_poly.pdbx_strand_id
1 'polypeptide(L)'
;MGQLKGDLAEKIQGIVSIDAQGDLTLQSGSKITLNVGGNFVVLHAGGIDIKGAAINLNSGGSPGDLLAPATPAILLAAASEGSMFVAHCPMKEKEKQA
;
A
#
# COMPACT_ATOMS: atom_id res chain seq x y z
N MET A 1 -0.05 14.47 -20.66
CA MET A 1 -0.62 13.38 -19.84
C MET A 1 -0.83 12.18 -20.74
N GLY A 2 -0.28 11.02 -20.38
CA GLY A 2 -0.57 9.79 -21.10
C GLY A 2 -2.02 9.38 -20.82
N GLN A 3 -2.75 9.00 -21.86
CA GLN A 3 -4.13 8.51 -21.73
C GLN A 3 -4.24 7.16 -22.41
N LEU A 4 -4.75 6.17 -21.68
CA LEU A 4 -5.20 4.91 -22.26
C LEU A 4 -6.61 5.15 -22.83
N LYS A 5 -6.82 4.83 -24.11
CA LYS A 5 -8.11 4.99 -24.79
C LYS A 5 -9.04 3.78 -24.65
N GLY A 6 -8.53 2.68 -24.10
CA GLY A 6 -9.26 1.44 -23.85
C GLY A 6 -9.25 1.07 -22.37
N ASP A 7 -9.61 -0.18 -22.10
CA ASP A 7 -9.74 -0.68 -20.73
C ASP A 7 -8.38 -1.09 -20.14
N LEU A 8 -8.18 -0.81 -18.85
CA LEU A 8 -7.08 -1.33 -18.05
C LEU A 8 -7.65 -2.28 -17.00
N ALA A 9 -7.16 -3.52 -16.99
CA ALA A 9 -7.48 -4.51 -15.97
C ALA A 9 -6.19 -5.16 -15.48
N GLU A 10 -5.95 -5.10 -14.17
CA GLU A 10 -4.74 -5.62 -13.53
C GLU A 10 -5.13 -6.60 -12.42
N LYS A 11 -4.51 -7.79 -12.43
CA LYS A 11 -4.68 -8.81 -11.41
C LYS A 11 -3.34 -9.08 -10.75
N ILE A 12 -3.22 -8.73 -9.48
CA ILE A 12 -2.02 -8.94 -8.68
C ILE A 12 -2.26 -10.06 -7.68
N GLN A 13 -1.39 -11.07 -7.67
CA GLN A 13 -1.44 -12.17 -6.69
C GLN A 13 -0.87 -11.76 -5.32
N GLY A 14 0.07 -10.82 -5.32
CA GLY A 14 0.68 -10.27 -4.12
C GLY A 14 -0.09 -9.05 -3.62
N ILE A 15 0.66 -8.03 -3.21
CA ILE A 15 0.12 -6.81 -2.60
C ILE A 15 0.42 -5.63 -3.53
N VAL A 16 -0.52 -4.68 -3.56
CA VAL A 16 -0.35 -3.38 -4.20
C VAL A 16 -0.34 -2.32 -3.10
N SER A 17 0.72 -1.50 -3.06
CA SER A 17 0.83 -0.35 -2.16
C SER A 17 1.06 0.91 -2.99
N ILE A 18 0.30 1.97 -2.70
CA ILE A 18 0.41 3.27 -3.37
C ILE A 18 0.76 4.28 -2.29
N ASP A 19 1.93 4.89 -2.41
CA ASP A 19 2.38 5.99 -1.56
C ASP A 19 2.46 7.27 -2.40
N ALA A 20 1.69 8.27 -2.02
CA ALA A 20 1.62 9.56 -2.69
C ALA A 20 2.03 10.64 -1.68
N GLN A 21 3.09 11.38 -1.99
CA GLN A 21 3.59 12.43 -1.10
C GLN A 21 2.65 13.64 -1.01
N GLY A 22 1.78 13.83 -2.01
CA GLY A 22 0.71 14.82 -2.02
C GLY A 22 -0.66 14.14 -2.05
N ASP A 23 -1.60 14.76 -2.75
CA ASP A 23 -2.97 14.23 -2.83
C ASP A 23 -3.07 13.01 -3.76
N LEU A 24 -3.81 11.98 -3.32
CA LEU A 24 -4.27 10.89 -4.16
C LEU A 24 -5.75 11.09 -4.52
N THR A 25 -6.02 11.41 -5.78
CA THR A 25 -7.39 11.57 -6.28
C THR A 25 -7.76 10.43 -7.23
N LEU A 26 -8.86 9.75 -6.95
CA LEU A 26 -9.46 8.74 -7.83
C LEU A 26 -10.79 9.28 -8.35
N GLN A 27 -10.92 9.40 -9.67
CA GLN A 27 -12.13 9.90 -10.31
C GLN A 27 -12.65 8.89 -11.33
N SER A 28 -13.96 8.69 -11.32
CA SER A 28 -14.68 7.88 -12.31
C SER A 28 -15.89 8.67 -12.80
N GLY A 29 -16.23 8.52 -14.09
CA GLY A 29 -17.43 9.11 -14.66
C GLY A 29 -18.73 8.39 -14.29
N SER A 30 -18.65 7.20 -13.69
CA SER A 30 -19.82 6.37 -13.37
C SER A 30 -19.82 5.88 -11.93
N LYS A 31 -18.79 5.13 -11.54
CA LYS A 31 -18.74 4.42 -10.25
C LYS A 31 -17.31 4.13 -9.83
N ILE A 32 -17.05 4.17 -8.51
CA ILE A 32 -15.86 3.59 -7.88
C ILE A 32 -16.33 2.48 -6.94
N THR A 33 -15.65 1.33 -6.93
CA THR A 33 -16.00 0.19 -6.08
C THR A 33 -14.75 -0.36 -5.41
N LEU A 34 -14.81 -0.48 -4.09
CA LEU A 34 -13.81 -1.14 -3.26
C LEU A 34 -14.48 -2.36 -2.63
N ASN A 35 -13.91 -3.56 -2.80
CA ASN A 35 -14.49 -4.80 -2.29
C ASN A 35 -13.41 -5.67 -1.63
N VAL A 36 -13.70 -6.17 -0.43
CA VAL A 36 -12.84 -7.10 0.31
C VAL A 36 -13.70 -8.14 0.99
N GLY A 37 -13.58 -9.41 0.58
CA GLY A 37 -14.21 -10.54 1.28
C GLY A 37 -15.73 -10.40 1.48
N GLY A 38 -16.45 -9.72 0.57
CA GLY A 38 -17.89 -9.46 0.69
C GLY A 38 -18.27 -8.17 1.40
N ASN A 39 -17.32 -7.45 2.00
CA ASN A 39 -17.49 -6.06 2.43
C ASN A 39 -17.22 -5.13 1.24
N PHE A 40 -17.94 -4.01 1.14
CA PHE A 40 -17.73 -3.06 0.06
C PHE A 40 -18.05 -1.61 0.40
N VAL A 41 -17.47 -0.72 -0.40
CA VAL A 41 -17.84 0.69 -0.53
C VAL A 41 -18.05 0.99 -2.01
N VAL A 42 -19.18 1.60 -2.36
CA VAL A 42 -19.52 1.98 -3.74
C VAL A 42 -19.87 3.45 -3.79
N LEU A 43 -19.12 4.23 -4.57
CA LEU A 43 -19.44 5.63 -4.89
C LEU A 43 -20.11 5.68 -6.25
N HIS A 44 -21.27 6.32 -6.34
CA HIS A 44 -22.04 6.48 -7.58
C HIS A 44 -22.78 7.82 -7.58
N ALA A 45 -23.46 8.16 -8.68
CA ALA A 45 -24.15 9.44 -8.86
C ALA A 45 -25.22 9.76 -7.80
N GLY A 46 -25.71 8.76 -7.07
CA GLY A 46 -26.74 8.91 -6.03
C GLY A 46 -26.19 9.02 -4.60
N GLY A 47 -24.89 8.78 -4.39
CA GLY A 47 -24.30 8.78 -3.06
C GLY A 47 -23.24 7.69 -2.86
N ILE A 48 -23.14 7.22 -1.61
CA ILE A 48 -22.17 6.21 -1.16
C ILE A 48 -22.91 5.07 -0.47
N ASP A 49 -22.79 3.86 -1.01
CA ASP A 49 -23.25 2.63 -0.36
C ASP A 49 -22.10 1.99 0.42
N ILE A 50 -22.34 1.63 1.68
CA ILE A 50 -21.36 0.96 2.55
C ILE A 50 -21.98 -0.30 3.14
N LYS A 51 -21.32 -1.45 2.95
CA LYS A 51 -21.73 -2.72 3.56
C LYS A 51 -20.51 -3.42 4.16
N GLY A 52 -20.62 -3.83 5.41
CA GLY A 52 -19.65 -4.72 6.04
C GLY A 52 -20.18 -5.28 7.36
N ALA A 53 -19.55 -6.35 7.85
CA ALA A 53 -19.91 -6.96 9.13
C ALA A 53 -19.75 -5.99 10.31
N ALA A 54 -18.74 -5.12 10.25
CA ALA A 54 -18.55 -4.00 11.16
C ALA A 54 -18.17 -2.75 10.36
N ILE A 55 -18.77 -1.62 10.71
CA ILE A 55 -18.50 -0.31 10.10
C ILE A 55 -18.05 0.61 11.23
N ASN A 56 -16.76 0.96 11.24
CA ASN A 56 -16.18 1.89 12.20
C ASN A 56 -16.11 3.28 11.57
N LEU A 57 -16.77 4.27 12.18
CA LEU A 57 -16.80 5.66 11.70
C LEU A 57 -16.32 6.60 12.81
N ASN A 58 -15.59 7.65 12.44
CA ASN A 58 -15.15 8.76 13.30
C ASN A 58 -14.21 8.45 14.48
N SER A 59 -13.88 7.19 14.82
CA SER A 59 -12.79 6.88 15.77
C SER A 59 -12.42 5.39 15.90
N GLY A 60 -12.69 4.55 14.89
CA GLY A 60 -12.39 3.12 14.98
C GLY A 60 -11.61 2.59 13.78
N GLY A 61 -10.89 1.49 13.99
CA GLY A 61 -10.07 0.80 12.99
C GLY A 61 -8.58 1.11 13.10
N SER A 62 -7.76 0.24 12.50
CA SER A 62 -6.33 0.45 12.30
C SER A 62 -6.05 0.38 10.80
N PRO A 63 -5.34 1.37 10.22
CA PRO A 63 -4.92 1.27 8.83
C PRO A 63 -4.00 0.06 8.65
N GLY A 64 -4.02 -0.53 7.45
CA GLY A 64 -3.02 -1.53 7.08
C GLY A 64 -1.66 -0.87 6.81
N ASP A 65 -0.58 -1.64 6.95
CA ASP A 65 0.77 -1.16 6.67
C ASP A 65 1.00 -1.00 5.16
N LEU A 66 1.69 0.07 4.77
CA LEU A 66 2.30 0.15 3.45
C LEU A 66 3.46 -0.85 3.40
N LEU A 67 3.50 -1.68 2.35
CA LEU A 67 4.66 -2.53 2.17
C LEU A 67 5.83 -1.70 1.63
N ALA A 68 6.92 -1.71 2.37
CA ALA A 68 8.21 -1.31 1.83
C ALA A 68 8.58 -2.25 0.67
N PRO A 69 9.03 -1.74 -0.48
CA PRO A 69 9.49 -2.56 -1.59
C PRO A 69 10.54 -3.57 -1.10
N ALA A 70 10.27 -4.86 -1.28
CA ALA A 70 11.15 -5.95 -0.86
C ALA A 70 12.39 -6.11 -1.77
N THR A 71 12.82 -5.06 -2.47
CA THR A 71 14.06 -5.12 -3.24
C THR A 71 15.26 -4.94 -2.31
N PRO A 72 16.31 -5.77 -2.43
CA PRO A 72 17.48 -5.70 -1.57
C PRO A 72 18.14 -4.32 -1.50
N ALA A 73 18.08 -3.55 -2.60
CA ALA A 73 18.62 -2.20 -2.65
C ALA A 73 17.84 -1.21 -1.78
N ILE A 74 16.51 -1.34 -1.70
CA ILE A 74 15.65 -0.46 -0.89
C ILE A 74 15.76 -0.85 0.59
N LEU A 75 15.87 -2.15 0.87
CA LEU A 75 16.16 -2.66 2.21
C LEU A 75 17.55 -2.24 2.70
N LEU A 76 18.56 -2.20 1.81
CA LEU A 76 19.93 -1.73 2.13
C LEU A 76 19.95 -0.22 2.40
N ALA A 77 19.21 0.58 1.63
CA ALA A 77 19.07 2.01 1.89
C ALA A 77 18.36 2.27 3.22
N ALA A 78 17.24 1.59 3.50
CA ALA A 78 16.50 1.70 4.75
C ALA A 78 17.30 1.22 6.00
N ALA A 79 18.20 0.24 5.82
CA ALA A 79 19.14 -0.19 6.86
C ALA A 79 20.24 0.85 7.12
N SER A 80 20.70 1.54 6.07
CA SER A 80 21.70 2.61 6.16
C SER A 80 21.14 3.86 6.85
N GLU A 81 19.83 4.08 6.74
CA GLU A 81 19.09 5.18 7.37
C GLU A 81 18.68 4.91 8.83
N GLY A 82 19.06 3.75 9.41
CA GLY A 82 18.86 3.46 10.83
C GLY A 82 17.43 3.08 11.22
N SER A 83 16.62 2.60 10.28
CA SER A 83 15.27 2.13 10.59
C SER A 83 15.29 0.93 11.56
N MET A 84 14.35 0.91 12.50
CA MET A 84 14.22 -0.06 13.61
C MET A 84 14.07 -1.54 13.20
N PHE A 85 14.06 -1.84 11.89
CA PHE A 85 13.85 -3.18 11.35
C PHE A 85 15.11 -4.06 11.34
N VAL A 86 16.29 -3.50 11.63
CA VAL A 86 17.56 -4.25 11.65
C VAL A 86 17.94 -4.60 13.09
N ALA A 87 17.30 -5.64 13.63
CA ALA A 87 17.84 -6.31 14.82
C ALA A 87 19.21 -6.91 14.47
N HIS A 88 20.26 -6.20 14.90
CA HIS A 88 21.65 -6.67 15.11
C HIS A 88 22.12 -7.86 14.25
N CYS A 89 22.52 -7.60 13.00
CA CYS A 89 23.43 -8.52 12.31
C CYS A 89 24.85 -8.30 12.86
N PRO A 90 25.45 -9.27 13.58
CA PRO A 90 26.82 -9.12 14.05
C PRO A 90 27.75 -9.16 12.84
N MET A 91 28.45 -8.06 12.58
CA MET A 91 29.52 -8.07 11.58
C MET A 91 30.62 -8.99 12.10
N LYS A 92 30.90 -10.08 11.37
CA LYS A 92 32.14 -10.85 11.56
C LYS A 92 33.31 -9.88 11.36
N GLU A 93 34.02 -9.60 12.44
CA GLU A 93 35.35 -8.99 12.41
C GLU A 93 36.21 -9.83 11.48
N LYS A 94 36.61 -9.25 10.35
CA LYS A 94 37.68 -9.82 9.53
C LYS A 94 38.98 -9.56 10.28
N GLU A 95 39.45 -10.58 10.98
CA GLU A 95 40.86 -10.74 11.30
C GLU A 95 41.67 -10.53 10.02
N LYS A 96 42.52 -9.50 10.03
CA LYS A 96 43.65 -9.42 9.13
C LYS A 96 44.90 -9.40 10.00
N GLN A 97 45.34 -10.59 10.38
CA GLN A 97 46.74 -10.87 10.68
C GLN A 97 47.49 -10.92 9.35
N ALA A 98 48.38 -9.95 9.15
CA ALA A 98 49.68 -10.08 8.49
C ALA A 98 50.45 -8.77 8.69
#